data_AF-A0A1G3ZEJ2-F1
#
_entry.id   AF-A0A1G3ZEJ2-F1
#
_cell.length_a   1.000
_cell.length_b   1.000
_cell.length_c   1.000
_cell.angle_alpha   90.00
_cell.angle_beta   90.00
_cell.angle_gamma   90.00
#
_symmetry.space_group_name_H-M   'P 1'
#
loop_
_entity.id
_entity.type
_entity.pdbx_description
1 polymer ?
#
loop_
_entity_poly.entity_id
_entity_poly.type
_entity_poly.pdbx_seq_one_letter_code
_entity_poly.pdbx_strand_id
1 'polypeptide(L)'
;MIIVTLILIIYEIMSTAWPAIRHFGFHFLISSTWQPNRDIYGVLPMIIGTVTSSLIALLLALPLGLSIAIFLSESFLPATMRHAIRFIVEMLAATPSVVYGLWGIFVLVPLVQDYGDIISKHFGFIPFLRGPAYGNSLLTASLVLALMVLPTITAISRAALVAVPATLREGSYALGATRWETILRVLLPCAAPGIVAATILAFGRAIGETMAVAMLIGN
;
A
#
# COMPACT_ATOMS: atom_id res chain seq x y z
N MET A 1 -23.96 19.79 1.23
CA MET A 1 -23.29 19.55 -0.07
C MET A 1 -22.59 18.19 -0.10
N ILE A 2 -21.62 17.91 0.80
CA ILE A 2 -20.84 16.64 0.81
C ILE A 2 -21.73 15.37 0.85
N ILE A 3 -22.71 15.32 1.75
CA ILE A 3 -23.62 14.15 1.87
C ILE A 3 -24.41 13.93 0.56
N VAL A 4 -24.89 15.00 -0.06
CA VAL A 4 -25.62 14.93 -1.34
C VAL A 4 -24.72 14.39 -2.45
N THR A 5 -23.47 14.86 -2.51
CA THR A 5 -22.48 14.37 -3.48
C THR A 5 -22.19 12.88 -3.27
N LEU A 6 -22.04 12.42 -2.03
CA LEU A 6 -21.82 11.00 -1.73
C LEU A 6 -23.00 10.13 -2.17
N ILE A 7 -24.23 10.58 -1.92
CA ILE A 7 -25.44 9.87 -2.34
C ILE A 7 -25.50 9.77 -3.87
N LEU A 8 -25.16 10.85 -4.59
CA LEU A 8 -25.14 10.84 -6.06
C LEU A 8 -24.07 9.89 -6.62
N ILE A 9 -22.88 9.83 -6.02
CA ILE A 9 -21.83 8.88 -6.41
C ILE A 9 -22.32 7.45 -6.21
N ILE A 10 -22.92 7.14 -5.06
CA ILE A 10 -23.47 5.81 -4.78
C ILE A 10 -24.56 5.45 -5.79
N TYR A 11 -25.44 6.40 -6.10
CA TYR A 11 -26.51 6.21 -7.09
C TYR A 11 -25.94 5.90 -8.47
N GLU A 12 -24.96 6.66 -8.96
CA GLU A 12 -24.32 6.44 -10.26
C GLU A 12 -23.64 5.07 -10.33
N ILE A 13 -22.86 4.70 -9.31
CA ILE A 13 -22.19 3.40 -9.25
C ILE A 13 -23.21 2.26 -9.29
N MET A 14 -24.29 2.36 -8.49
CA MET A 14 -25.34 1.33 -8.46
C MET A 14 -26.09 1.25 -9.78
N SER A 15 -26.44 2.38 -10.39
CA SER A 15 -27.16 2.41 -11.66
C SER A 15 -26.34 1.80 -12.80
N THR A 16 -25.02 2.05 -12.82
CA THR A 16 -24.10 1.52 -13.83
C THR A 16 -23.81 0.03 -13.62
N ALA A 17 -23.71 -0.43 -12.36
CA ALA A 17 -23.44 -1.83 -12.06
C ALA A 17 -24.67 -2.75 -12.22
N TRP A 18 -25.89 -2.21 -12.09
CA TRP A 18 -27.13 -2.98 -12.03
C TRP A 18 -27.42 -3.86 -13.27
N PRO A 19 -27.19 -3.41 -14.52
CA PRO A 19 -27.39 -4.25 -15.70
C PRO A 19 -26.50 -5.51 -15.70
N ALA A 20 -25.24 -5.38 -15.26
CA ALA A 20 -24.30 -6.50 -15.18
C ALA A 20 -24.76 -7.54 -14.13
N ILE A 21 -25.21 -7.07 -12.96
CA ILE A 21 -25.74 -7.95 -11.90
C ILE A 21 -26.98 -8.70 -12.37
N ARG A 22 -27.88 -8.05 -13.13
CA ARG A 22 -29.06 -8.73 -13.68
C ARG A 22 -28.72 -9.77 -14.73
N HIS A 23 -27.70 -9.52 -15.55
CA HIS A 23 -27.35 -10.42 -16.65
C HIS A 23 -26.58 -11.66 -16.16
N PHE A 24 -25.62 -11.49 -15.25
CA PHE A 24 -24.77 -12.60 -14.78
C PHE A 24 -25.18 -13.18 -13.42
N GLY A 25 -26.12 -12.53 -12.73
CA GLY A 25 -26.57 -12.91 -11.38
C GLY A 25 -25.48 -12.77 -10.32
N PHE A 26 -25.81 -13.12 -9.07
CA PHE A 26 -24.85 -13.09 -7.96
C PHE A 26 -23.72 -14.13 -8.09
N HIS A 27 -23.90 -15.15 -8.94
CA HIS A 27 -22.90 -16.20 -9.18
C HIS A 27 -21.59 -15.65 -9.77
N PHE A 28 -21.65 -14.56 -10.54
CA PHE A 28 -20.50 -13.85 -11.10
C PHE A 28 -19.49 -13.36 -10.04
N LEU A 29 -19.94 -13.07 -8.81
CA LEU A 29 -19.06 -12.62 -7.72
C LEU A 29 -18.19 -13.74 -7.14
N ILE A 30 -18.63 -15.00 -7.27
CA ILE A 30 -17.97 -16.17 -6.69
C ILE A 30 -17.33 -17.02 -7.80
N SER A 31 -17.75 -16.83 -9.05
CA SER A 31 -17.13 -17.48 -10.20
C SER A 31 -15.67 -17.04 -10.37
N SER A 32 -14.78 -18.04 -10.50
CA SER A 32 -13.38 -17.86 -10.89
C SER A 32 -13.16 -17.94 -12.41
N THR A 33 -14.21 -18.24 -13.17
CA THR A 33 -14.09 -18.49 -14.61
C THR A 33 -14.19 -17.19 -15.39
N TRP A 34 -13.13 -16.83 -16.11
CA TRP A 34 -13.08 -15.69 -17.01
C TRP A 34 -12.94 -16.17 -18.46
N GLN A 35 -14.04 -16.18 -19.21
CA GLN A 35 -14.09 -16.57 -20.63
C GLN A 35 -14.93 -15.55 -21.43
N PRO A 36 -14.33 -14.41 -21.83
CA PRO A 36 -15.01 -13.38 -22.62
C PRO A 36 -15.60 -13.92 -23.93
N ASN A 37 -14.92 -14.88 -24.57
CA ASN A 37 -15.37 -15.49 -25.83
C ASN A 37 -16.68 -16.29 -25.71
N ARG A 38 -17.13 -16.60 -24.49
CA ARG A 38 -18.37 -17.35 -24.20
C ARG A 38 -19.33 -16.57 -23.32
N ASP A 39 -19.09 -15.26 -23.15
CA ASP A 39 -19.84 -14.39 -22.24
C ASP A 39 -19.91 -14.92 -20.79
N ILE A 40 -18.88 -15.63 -20.33
CA ILE A 40 -18.76 -16.07 -18.94
C ILE A 40 -17.75 -15.18 -18.25
N TYR A 41 -18.21 -14.42 -17.27
CA TYR A 41 -17.35 -13.54 -16.50
C TYR A 41 -17.41 -13.93 -15.01
N GLY A 42 -16.27 -13.85 -14.35
CA GLY A 42 -16.11 -14.17 -12.94
C GLY A 42 -15.10 -13.22 -12.32
N VAL A 43 -15.51 -12.47 -11.29
CA VAL A 43 -14.69 -11.37 -10.73
C VAL A 43 -13.94 -11.81 -9.48
N LEU A 44 -14.20 -13.02 -8.97
CA LEU A 44 -13.53 -13.52 -7.78
C LEU A 44 -11.99 -13.39 -7.84
N PRO A 45 -11.30 -13.73 -8.96
CA PRO A 45 -9.85 -13.58 -9.05
C PRO A 45 -9.40 -12.11 -8.99
N MET A 46 -10.20 -11.18 -9.52
CA MET A 46 -9.90 -9.75 -9.50
C MET A 46 -10.09 -9.16 -8.09
N ILE A 47 -11.12 -9.61 -7.36
CA ILE A 47 -11.36 -9.22 -5.97
C ILE A 47 -10.22 -9.72 -5.09
N ILE A 48 -9.93 -11.03 -5.17
CA ILE A 48 -8.85 -11.64 -4.38
C ILE A 48 -7.51 -11.02 -4.76
N GLY A 49 -7.23 -10.81 -6.04
CA GLY A 49 -6.01 -10.18 -6.52
C GLY A 49 -5.82 -8.76 -5.96
N THR A 50 -6.87 -7.94 -5.99
CA THR A 50 -6.83 -6.57 -5.44
C THR A 50 -6.62 -6.57 -3.93
N VAL A 51 -7.35 -7.42 -3.19
CA VAL A 51 -7.25 -7.49 -1.73
C VAL A 51 -5.87 -8.00 -1.32
N THR A 52 -5.41 -9.10 -1.92
CA THR A 52 -4.11 -9.70 -1.57
C THR A 52 -2.94 -8.78 -1.93
N SER A 53 -2.95 -8.15 -3.11
CA SER A 53 -1.91 -7.19 -3.49
C SER A 53 -1.87 -5.96 -2.58
N SER A 54 -3.04 -5.43 -2.21
CA SER A 54 -3.15 -4.30 -1.27
C SER A 54 -2.63 -4.67 0.13
N LEU A 55 -2.95 -5.87 0.62
CA LEU A 55 -2.47 -6.34 1.93
C LEU A 55 -0.96 -6.57 1.95
N ILE A 56 -0.40 -7.16 0.89
CA ILE A 56 1.06 -7.34 0.76
C ILE A 56 1.74 -5.96 0.68
N ALA A 57 1.19 -5.04 -0.11
CA ALA A 57 1.70 -3.68 -0.21
C ALA A 57 1.73 -2.98 1.15
N LEU A 58 0.67 -3.08 1.95
CA LEU A 58 0.63 -2.53 3.30
C LEU A 58 1.61 -3.21 4.25
N LEU A 59 1.72 -4.54 4.18
CA LEU A 59 2.63 -5.29 5.04
C LEU A 59 4.09 -4.84 4.82
N LEU A 60 4.45 -4.47 3.60
CA LEU A 60 5.76 -3.92 3.27
C LEU A 60 5.89 -2.42 3.58
N ALA A 61 4.89 -1.62 3.19
CA ALA A 61 4.94 -0.17 3.29
C ALA A 61 4.74 0.34 4.72
N LEU A 62 3.97 -0.34 5.57
CA LEU A 62 3.68 0.08 6.94
C LEU A 62 4.94 0.12 7.82
N PRO A 63 5.73 -0.96 7.96
CA PRO A 63 6.93 -0.92 8.80
C PRO A 63 7.96 0.09 8.26
N LEU A 64 8.13 0.16 6.94
CA LEU A 64 9.06 1.10 6.31
C LEU A 64 8.61 2.56 6.49
N GLY A 65 7.36 2.87 6.18
CA GLY A 65 6.80 4.21 6.29
C GLY A 65 6.71 4.70 7.74
N LEU A 66 6.35 3.81 8.68
CA LEU A 66 6.36 4.14 10.10
C LEU A 66 7.79 4.39 10.61
N SER A 67 8.76 3.59 10.17
CA SER A 67 10.17 3.82 10.50
C SER A 67 10.62 5.20 10.02
N ILE A 68 10.38 5.54 8.75
CA ILE A 68 10.72 6.85 8.19
C ILE A 68 10.00 7.96 8.98
N ALA A 69 8.73 7.79 9.33
CA ALA A 69 7.98 8.75 10.12
C ALA A 69 8.62 9.01 11.50
N ILE A 70 9.03 7.97 12.21
CA ILE A 70 9.72 8.05 13.52
C ILE A 70 11.07 8.78 13.35
N PHE A 71 11.87 8.41 12.35
CA PHE A 71 13.17 9.05 12.09
C PHE A 71 13.03 10.54 11.77
N LEU A 72 11.97 10.92 11.06
CA LEU A 72 11.67 12.31 10.72
C LEU A 72 11.02 13.10 11.87
N SER A 73 10.39 12.45 12.85
CA SER A 73 9.74 13.12 13.99
C SER A 73 10.69 13.32 15.16
N GLU A 74 11.52 12.33 15.50
CA GLU A 74 12.31 12.31 16.74
C GLU A 74 13.69 12.97 16.62
N SER A 75 13.96 13.68 15.54
CA SER A 75 15.21 14.40 15.33
C SER A 75 16.49 13.55 15.46
N PHE A 76 16.41 12.27 15.13
CA PHE A 76 17.58 11.38 15.00
C PHE A 76 18.59 11.87 13.96
N LEU A 77 18.09 12.57 12.94
CA LEU A 77 18.85 12.99 11.79
C LEU A 77 19.17 14.49 11.83
N PRO A 78 20.36 14.88 11.32
CA PRO A 78 20.70 16.28 11.04
C PRO A 78 19.62 16.95 10.19
N ALA A 79 19.45 18.26 10.35
CA ALA A 79 18.40 19.02 9.66
C ALA A 79 18.43 18.79 8.13
N THR A 80 19.60 18.85 7.51
CA THR A 80 19.79 18.64 6.07
C THR A 80 19.27 17.29 5.58
N MET A 81 19.59 16.20 6.29
CA MET A 81 19.16 14.86 5.92
C MET A 81 17.65 14.67 6.11
N ARG A 82 17.08 15.29 7.15
CA ARG A 82 15.62 15.30 7.37
C ARG A 82 14.89 16.01 6.23
N HIS A 83 15.42 17.15 5.77
CA HIS A 83 14.87 17.87 4.62
C HIS A 83 14.99 17.06 3.33
N ALA A 84 16.14 16.42 3.09
CA ALA A 84 16.35 15.57 1.92
C ALA A 84 15.37 14.39 1.86
N ILE A 85 15.23 13.63 2.96
CA ILE A 85 14.31 12.49 3.02
C ILE A 85 12.86 12.96 2.86
N ARG A 86 12.48 14.07 3.51
CA ARG A 86 11.12 14.63 3.34
C ARG A 86 10.85 14.99 1.89
N PHE A 87 11.79 15.67 1.24
CA PHE A 87 11.68 16.02 -0.16
C PHE A 87 11.52 14.78 -1.05
N ILE A 88 12.30 13.72 -0.82
CA ILE A 88 12.16 12.45 -1.55
C ILE A 88 10.77 11.86 -1.36
N VAL A 89 10.26 11.80 -0.12
CA VAL A 89 8.92 11.26 0.17
C VAL A 89 7.82 12.10 -0.50
N GLU A 90 7.93 13.43 -0.48
CA GLU A 90 6.99 14.33 -1.15
C GLU A 90 7.03 14.18 -2.68
N MET A 91 8.22 14.01 -3.26
CA MET A 91 8.38 13.71 -4.69
C MET A 91 7.77 12.36 -5.06
N LEU A 92 7.95 11.33 -4.23
CA LEU A 92 7.30 10.04 -4.44
C LEU A 92 5.77 10.15 -4.40
N ALA A 93 5.22 10.99 -3.52
CA ALA A 93 3.78 11.25 -3.47
C ALA A 93 3.23 11.98 -4.70
N ALA A 94 4.05 12.83 -5.33
CA ALA A 94 3.68 13.64 -6.49
C ALA A 94 3.74 12.87 -7.82
N THR A 95 4.48 11.76 -7.88
CA THR A 95 4.64 10.97 -9.10
C THR A 95 3.30 10.35 -9.56
N PRO A 96 2.92 10.51 -10.83
CA PRO A 96 1.71 9.89 -11.39
C PRO A 96 1.76 8.36 -11.36
N SER A 97 0.62 7.71 -11.16
CA SER A 97 0.53 6.24 -11.10
C SER A 97 0.96 5.53 -12.38
N VAL A 98 0.77 6.14 -13.57
CA VAL A 98 1.24 5.60 -14.86
C VAL A 98 2.75 5.37 -14.84
N VAL A 99 3.48 6.35 -14.27
CA VAL A 99 4.94 6.36 -14.27
C VAL A 99 5.45 5.19 -13.42
N TYR A 100 4.80 4.92 -12.29
CA TYR A 100 5.09 3.75 -11.47
C TYR A 100 4.79 2.43 -12.17
N GLY A 101 3.68 2.34 -12.90
CA GLY A 101 3.35 1.16 -13.71
C GLY A 101 4.40 0.90 -14.80
N LEU A 102 4.80 1.93 -15.54
CA LEU A 102 5.79 1.83 -16.61
C LEU A 102 7.19 1.52 -16.09
N TRP A 103 7.60 2.18 -14.99
CA TRP A 103 8.84 1.87 -14.29
C TRP A 103 8.84 0.42 -13.77
N GLY A 104 7.70 -0.04 -13.25
CA GLY A 104 7.51 -1.42 -12.82
C GLY A 104 7.76 -2.40 -13.96
N ILE A 105 7.23 -2.15 -15.16
CA ILE A 105 7.44 -3.03 -16.33
C ILE A 105 8.90 -3.04 -16.77
N PHE A 106 9.56 -1.88 -16.88
CA PHE A 106 10.90 -1.82 -17.48
C PHE A 106 12.03 -2.12 -16.50
N VAL A 107 11.81 -1.92 -15.21
CA VAL A 107 12.86 -2.04 -14.18
C VAL A 107 12.51 -3.16 -13.21
N LEU A 108 11.32 -3.13 -12.62
CA LEU A 108 11.01 -4.05 -11.53
C LEU A 108 10.70 -5.47 -12.01
N VAL A 109 9.99 -5.63 -13.12
CA VAL A 109 9.67 -6.93 -13.73
C VAL A 109 10.95 -7.72 -14.05
N PRO A 110 11.94 -7.18 -14.82
CA PRO A 110 13.21 -7.88 -15.05
C PRO A 110 13.94 -8.20 -13.75
N LEU A 111 13.97 -7.25 -12.82
CA LEU A 111 14.65 -7.41 -11.54
C LEU A 111 14.03 -8.53 -10.69
N VAL A 112 12.70 -8.60 -10.63
CA VAL A 112 11.98 -9.69 -9.94
C VAL A 112 12.19 -11.02 -10.63
N GLN A 113 12.34 -11.07 -11.96
CA GLN A 113 12.69 -12.31 -12.66
C GLN A 113 14.10 -12.77 -12.33
N ASP A 114 15.10 -11.89 -12.46
CA ASP A 114 16.50 -12.22 -12.24
C ASP A 114 16.74 -12.69 -10.80
N TYR A 115 16.24 -11.94 -9.81
CA TYR A 115 16.36 -12.32 -8.40
C TYR A 115 15.42 -13.46 -8.03
N GLY A 116 14.24 -13.54 -8.62
CA GLY A 116 13.28 -14.63 -8.42
C GLY A 116 13.87 -15.97 -8.84
N ASP A 117 14.53 -16.04 -9.99
CA ASP A 117 15.18 -17.25 -10.48
C ASP A 117 16.35 -17.68 -9.57
N ILE A 118 17.09 -16.73 -9.01
CA ILE A 118 18.16 -17.01 -8.04
C ILE A 118 17.55 -17.54 -6.73
N ILE A 119 16.49 -16.91 -6.23
CA ILE A 119 15.80 -17.31 -4.99
C ILE A 119 15.14 -18.67 -5.16
N SER A 120 14.43 -18.94 -6.25
CA SER A 120 13.79 -20.24 -6.49
C SER A 120 14.82 -21.37 -6.66
N LYS A 121 16.04 -21.08 -7.16
CA LYS A 121 17.15 -22.05 -7.19
C LYS A 121 17.71 -22.39 -5.81
N HIS A 122 17.81 -21.41 -4.89
CA HIS A 122 18.41 -21.60 -3.57
C HIS A 122 17.41 -21.94 -2.46
N PHE A 123 16.19 -21.41 -2.57
CA PHE A 123 15.09 -21.51 -1.60
C PHE A 123 13.88 -22.28 -2.13
N GLY A 124 14.05 -23.03 -3.22
CA GLY A 124 13.03 -23.93 -3.79
C GLY A 124 12.57 -25.05 -2.85
N PHE A 125 12.98 -25.08 -1.58
CA PHE A 125 12.40 -25.94 -0.54
C PHE A 125 11.10 -25.37 0.04
N ILE A 126 10.85 -24.06 -0.08
CA ILE A 126 9.65 -23.40 0.44
C ILE A 126 8.51 -23.49 -0.60
N PRO A 127 7.32 -24.04 -0.26
CA PRO A 127 6.22 -24.24 -1.20
C PRO A 127 5.77 -22.96 -1.94
N PHE A 128 5.85 -21.81 -1.28
CA PHE A 128 5.46 -20.50 -1.83
C PHE A 128 6.49 -19.87 -2.78
N LEU A 129 7.74 -20.37 -2.78
CA LEU A 129 8.83 -19.89 -3.64
C LEU A 129 9.20 -20.88 -4.76
N ARG A 130 8.37 -21.93 -4.92
CA ARG A 130 8.49 -22.93 -5.98
C ARG A 130 7.71 -22.49 -7.21
N GLY A 131 8.41 -22.40 -8.34
CA GLY A 131 7.82 -22.10 -9.64
C GLY A 131 8.70 -21.15 -10.46
N PRO A 132 8.46 -21.04 -11.77
CA PRO A 132 9.13 -20.05 -12.60
C PRO A 132 8.78 -18.63 -12.13
N ALA A 133 9.78 -17.76 -12.02
CA ALA A 133 9.57 -16.36 -11.67
C ALA A 133 8.90 -15.63 -12.84
N TYR A 134 7.58 -15.54 -12.82
CA TYR A 134 6.85 -14.67 -13.74
C TYR A 134 7.12 -13.21 -13.34
N GLY A 135 7.72 -12.43 -14.23
CA GLY A 135 8.01 -11.03 -13.96
C GLY A 135 6.75 -10.21 -13.77
N ASN A 136 5.74 -10.45 -14.61
CA ASN A 136 4.37 -10.00 -14.38
C ASN A 136 3.73 -10.91 -13.35
N SER A 137 3.65 -10.43 -12.11
CA SER A 137 3.09 -11.19 -11.01
C SER A 137 2.45 -10.28 -9.98
N LEU A 138 1.63 -10.90 -9.13
CA LEU A 138 1.01 -10.24 -7.99
C LEU A 138 2.07 -9.63 -7.05
N LEU A 139 3.24 -10.25 -6.94
CA LEU A 139 4.34 -9.73 -6.14
C LEU A 139 4.88 -8.41 -6.71
N THR A 140 5.18 -8.37 -8.01
CA THR A 140 5.69 -7.16 -8.68
C THR A 140 4.69 -6.01 -8.55
N ALA A 141 3.39 -6.28 -8.77
CA ALA A 141 2.35 -5.29 -8.56
C ALA A 141 2.30 -4.80 -7.10
N SER A 142 2.38 -5.71 -6.12
CA SER A 142 2.36 -5.37 -4.69
C SER A 142 3.56 -4.52 -4.28
N LEU A 143 4.74 -4.74 -4.86
CA LEU A 143 5.94 -3.95 -4.61
C LEU A 143 5.80 -2.52 -5.13
N VAL A 144 5.26 -2.35 -6.33
CA VAL A 144 4.97 -1.01 -6.87
C VAL A 144 3.92 -0.31 -6.03
N LEU A 145 2.84 -0.99 -5.65
CA LEU A 145 1.82 -0.46 -4.74
C LEU A 145 2.40 -0.06 -3.38
N ALA A 146 3.31 -0.87 -2.81
CA ALA A 146 3.98 -0.54 -1.55
C ALA A 146 4.72 0.79 -1.66
N LEU A 147 5.46 1.00 -2.76
CA LEU A 147 6.17 2.24 -3.02
C LEU A 147 5.21 3.43 -3.18
N MET A 148 4.06 3.24 -3.82
CA MET A 148 3.05 4.28 -4.02
C MET A 148 2.31 4.69 -2.75
N VAL A 149 2.15 3.76 -1.81
CA VAL A 149 1.38 3.96 -0.56
C VAL A 149 2.29 4.39 0.60
N LEU A 150 3.59 4.09 0.52
CA LEU A 150 4.61 4.48 1.50
C LEU A 150 4.59 5.98 1.83
N PRO A 151 4.49 6.93 0.88
CA PRO A 151 4.44 8.35 1.19
C PRO A 151 3.22 8.73 2.04
N THR A 152 2.07 8.13 1.75
CA THR A 152 0.83 8.35 2.51
C THR A 152 0.98 7.89 3.96
N ILE A 153 1.51 6.67 4.17
CA ILE A 153 1.76 6.13 5.52
C ILE A 153 2.76 7.03 6.25
N THR A 154 3.85 7.39 5.60
CA THR A 154 4.93 8.18 6.19
C THR A 154 4.45 9.58 6.61
N ALA A 155 3.78 10.30 5.72
CA ALA A 155 3.35 11.67 5.96
C ALA A 155 2.33 11.76 7.10
N ILE A 156 1.33 10.88 7.10
CA ILE A 156 0.24 10.91 8.09
C ILE A 156 0.72 10.37 9.44
N SER A 157 1.50 9.28 9.45
CA SER A 157 2.08 8.76 10.71
C SER A 157 3.02 9.78 11.33
N ARG A 158 3.80 10.51 10.53
CA ARG A 158 4.65 11.60 11.02
C ARG A 158 3.83 12.73 11.61
N ALA A 159 2.76 13.14 10.94
CA ALA A 159 1.86 14.18 11.45
C ALA A 159 1.26 13.76 12.81
N ALA A 160 0.84 12.50 12.94
CA ALA A 160 0.34 11.94 14.19
C ALA A 160 1.40 11.96 15.31
N LEU A 161 2.64 11.58 15.00
CA LEU A 161 3.76 11.59 15.97
C LEU A 161 4.13 13.00 16.42
N VAL A 162 4.14 13.97 15.50
CA VAL A 162 4.45 15.38 15.81
C VAL A 162 3.32 16.06 16.59
N ALA A 163 2.08 15.61 16.42
CA ALA A 163 0.93 16.12 17.17
C ALA A 163 0.93 15.72 18.66
N VAL A 164 1.75 14.74 19.06
CA VAL A 164 1.89 14.34 20.47
C VAL A 164 2.55 15.49 21.26
N PRO A 165 1.93 15.96 22.37
CA PRO A 165 2.47 17.07 23.17
C PRO A 165 3.91 16.82 23.63
N ALA A 166 4.75 17.86 23.54
CA ALA A 166 6.15 17.79 23.96
C ALA A 166 6.33 17.45 25.45
N THR A 167 5.36 17.85 26.29
CA THR A 167 5.34 17.57 27.74
C THR A 167 5.36 16.08 28.05
N LEU A 168 4.78 15.22 27.21
CA LEU A 168 4.83 13.77 27.38
C LEU A 168 6.24 13.22 27.16
N ARG A 169 6.99 13.81 26.22
CA ARG A 169 8.39 13.45 25.96
C ARG A 169 9.29 13.91 27.10
N GLU A 170 9.13 15.16 27.53
CA GLU A 170 9.89 15.72 28.66
C GLU A 170 9.61 14.96 29.97
N GLY A 171 8.34 14.65 30.25
CA GLY A 171 7.95 13.84 31.42
C GLY A 171 8.53 12.43 31.38
N SER A 172 8.57 11.79 30.20
CA SER A 172 9.21 10.49 30.04
C SER A 172 10.72 10.55 30.33
N TYR A 173 11.42 11.57 29.85
CA TYR A 173 12.84 11.76 30.15
C TYR A 173 13.10 12.10 31.61
N ALA A 174 12.21 12.86 32.26
CA ALA A 174 12.30 13.17 33.69
C ALA A 174 12.19 11.91 34.58
N LEU A 175 11.47 10.88 34.12
CA LEU A 175 11.40 9.57 34.76
C LEU A 175 12.61 8.66 34.45
N GLY A 176 13.63 9.17 33.76
CA GLY A 176 14.84 8.42 33.42
C GLY A 176 14.70 7.50 32.21
N ALA A 177 13.61 7.60 31.43
CA ALA A 177 13.43 6.76 30.24
C ALA A 177 14.41 7.15 29.13
N THR A 178 14.89 6.15 28.40
CA THR A 178 15.68 6.36 27.19
C THR A 178 14.82 6.84 26.01
N ARG A 179 15.44 7.43 24.99
CA ARG A 179 14.72 7.85 23.77
C ARG A 179 13.90 6.72 23.14
N TRP A 180 14.45 5.51 23.09
CA TRP A 180 13.75 4.37 22.51
C TRP A 180 12.56 3.92 23.35
N GLU A 181 12.68 3.94 24.67
CA GLU A 181 11.57 3.67 25.58
C GLU A 181 10.48 4.74 25.46
N THR A 182 10.83 6.02 25.35
CA THR A 182 9.86 7.09 25.13
C THR A 182 9.10 6.89 23.81
N ILE A 183 9.80 6.53 22.73
CA ILE A 183 9.14 6.25 21.43
C ILE A 183 8.18 5.08 21.55
N LEU A 184 8.66 3.93 22.05
CA LEU A 184 7.89 2.70 22.06
C LEU A 184 6.75 2.70 23.08
N ARG A 185 6.96 3.30 24.26
CA ARG A 185 6.01 3.22 25.38
C ARG A 185 5.13 4.45 25.54
N VAL A 186 5.49 5.59 24.95
CA VAL A 186 4.73 6.84 25.10
C VAL A 186 4.26 7.33 23.73
N LEU A 187 5.18 7.60 22.80
CA LEU A 187 4.83 8.27 21.55
C LEU A 187 4.03 7.38 20.61
N LEU A 188 4.44 6.13 20.38
CA LEU A 188 3.72 5.20 19.50
C LEU A 188 2.30 4.90 20.01
N PRO A 189 2.08 4.58 21.29
CA PRO A 189 0.72 4.40 21.82
C PRO A 189 -0.14 5.67 21.70
N CYS A 190 0.42 6.85 22.00
CA CYS A 190 -0.32 8.10 21.87
C CYS A 190 -0.66 8.45 20.41
N ALA A 191 0.23 8.15 19.45
CA ALA A 191 0.02 8.39 18.03
C ALA A 191 -0.73 7.27 17.31
N ALA A 192 -1.04 6.15 17.98
CA ALA A 192 -1.64 4.97 17.39
C ALA A 192 -2.93 5.24 16.59
N PRO A 193 -3.88 6.08 17.05
CA PRO A 193 -5.08 6.39 16.26
C PRO A 193 -4.74 7.03 14.91
N GLY A 194 -3.71 7.88 14.87
CA GLY A 194 -3.26 8.52 13.64
C GLY A 194 -2.50 7.56 12.71
N ILE A 195 -1.71 6.63 13.26
CA ILE A 195 -1.03 5.57 12.48
C ILE A 195 -2.05 4.60 11.88
N VAL A 196 -3.09 4.22 12.64
CA VAL A 196 -4.20 3.41 12.15
C VAL A 196 -4.96 4.14 11.04
N ALA A 197 -5.27 5.43 11.21
CA ALA A 197 -5.89 6.25 10.17
C ALA A 197 -5.03 6.33 8.91
N ALA A 198 -3.70 6.51 9.06
CA ALA A 198 -2.75 6.48 7.95
C ALA A 198 -2.81 5.16 7.19
N THR A 199 -2.91 4.04 7.91
CA THR A 199 -2.95 2.69 7.35
C THR A 199 -4.26 2.42 6.61
N ILE A 200 -5.39 2.87 7.14
CA ILE A 200 -6.71 2.74 6.49
C ILE A 200 -6.76 3.59 5.21
N LEU A 201 -6.24 4.81 5.24
CA LEU A 201 -6.20 5.65 4.04
C LEU A 201 -5.27 5.07 2.97
N ALA A 202 -4.12 4.55 3.40
CA ALA A 202 -3.18 3.82 2.57
C ALA A 202 -3.82 2.58 1.92
N PHE A 203 -4.62 1.82 2.67
CA PHE A 203 -5.38 0.69 2.14
C PHE A 203 -6.40 1.12 1.09
N GLY A 204 -7.17 2.17 1.36
CA GLY A 204 -8.14 2.72 0.42
C GLY A 204 -7.49 3.18 -0.87
N ARG A 205 -6.30 3.80 -0.79
CA ARG A 205 -5.49 4.13 -1.97
C ARG A 205 -5.09 2.87 -2.73
N ALA A 206 -4.55 1.86 -2.06
CA ALA A 206 -4.09 0.61 -2.69
C ALA A 206 -5.22 -0.12 -3.45
N ILE A 207 -6.41 -0.22 -2.86
CA ILE A 207 -7.58 -0.83 -3.53
C ILE A 207 -8.03 -0.01 -4.74
N GLY A 208 -7.90 1.32 -4.66
CA GLY A 208 -8.27 2.23 -5.75
C GLY A 208 -7.26 2.28 -6.90
N GLU A 209 -6.09 1.65 -6.77
CA GLU A 209 -5.09 1.61 -7.84
C GLU A 209 -5.48 0.58 -8.91
N THR A 210 -5.95 1.07 -10.06
CA THR A 210 -6.43 0.22 -11.16
C THR A 210 -5.40 0.06 -12.27
N MET A 211 -4.76 1.17 -12.66
CA MET A 211 -3.94 1.21 -13.87
C MET A 211 -2.56 0.58 -13.69
N ALA A 212 -1.83 0.91 -12.61
CA ALA A 212 -0.51 0.34 -12.36
C ALA A 212 -0.61 -1.19 -12.17
N VAL A 213 -1.66 -1.64 -11.49
CA VAL A 213 -1.92 -3.07 -11.25
C VAL A 213 -2.26 -3.80 -12.55
N ALA A 214 -3.16 -3.24 -13.38
CA ALA A 214 -3.51 -3.82 -14.67
C ALA A 214 -2.29 -3.95 -15.60
N MET A 215 -1.39 -2.96 -15.59
CA MET A 215 -0.16 -2.98 -16.39
C MET A 215 0.84 -4.06 -15.93
N LEU A 216 0.88 -4.40 -14.64
CA LEU A 216 1.89 -5.29 -14.07
C LEU A 216 1.43 -6.73 -13.88
N ILE A 217 0.15 -6.94 -13.58
CA ILE A 217 -0.42 -8.30 -13.45
C ILE A 217 -0.77 -8.85 -14.83
N GLY A 218 -1.07 -7.98 -15.80
CA GLY A 218 -1.55 -8.37 -17.13
C GLY A 218 -3.06 -8.63 -17.14
N ASN A 219 -3.59 -8.84 -18.33
CA ASN A 219 -5.00 -9.13 -18.61
C ASN A 219 -5.16 -10.56 -19.14
#